data_AF-A0A658NLU9-F1
#
_entry.id   AF-A0A658NLU9-F1
#
_cell.length_a   1.000
_cell.length_b   1.000
_cell.length_c   1.000
_cell.angle_alpha   90.00
_cell.angle_beta   90.00
_cell.angle_gamma   90.00
#
_symmetry.space_group_name_H-M   'P 1'
#
loop_
_entity.id
_entity.type
_entity.pdbx_description
1 polymer ?
#
loop_
_entity_poly.entity_id
_entity_poly.type
_entity_poly.pdbx_seq_one_letter_code
_entity_poly.pdbx_strand_id
1 'polypeptide(L)' 'TFNNLCGRDLQRGAGQPPQLVLTVPLLIGTDGKTKMSKSMGNYIGVTEPPSEMFGKLMRVPDPLLADYFRLLTDVPEAEF' A
#
# COMPACT_ATOMS: atom_id res chain seq x y z
N THR A 1 -4.84 -8.90 -8.12
CA THR A 1 -4.78 -10.38 -8.12
C THR A 1 -4.77 -11.00 -9.50
N PHE A 2 -5.61 -10.57 -10.45
CA PHE A 2 -5.71 -11.14 -11.81
C PHE A 2 -4.34 -11.39 -12.49
N ASN A 3 -3.50 -10.36 -12.64
CA ASN A 3 -2.20 -10.48 -13.32
C ASN A 3 -1.30 -11.58 -12.74
N ASN A 4 -1.28 -11.72 -11.41
CA ASN A 4 -0.45 -12.72 -10.74
C ASN A 4 -0.94 -14.15 -11.00
N LEU A 5 -2.25 -14.35 -11.11
CA LEU A 5 -2.83 -15.66 -11.42
C LEU A 5 -2.61 -16.02 -12.90
N CYS A 6 -2.77 -15.06 -13.81
CA CYS A 6 -2.43 -15.26 -15.22
C CYS A 6 -0.95 -15.62 -15.40
N GLY A 7 -0.04 -14.92 -14.71
CA GLY A 7 1.39 -15.26 -14.73
C GLY A 7 1.68 -16.68 -14.25
N ARG A 8 0.99 -17.11 -13.18
CA ARG A 8 1.10 -18.47 -12.65
C ARG A 8 0.61 -19.54 -13.63
N ASP A 9 -0.44 -19.25 -14.39
CA ASP A 9 -0.97 -20.17 -15.41
C ASP A 9 -0.03 -20.25 -16.62
N LEU A 10 0.56 -19.13 -17.04
CA LEU A 10 1.60 -19.09 -18.09
C LEU A 10 2.83 -19.91 -17.70
N GLN A 11 3.28 -19.84 -16.43
CA GLN A 11 4.39 -20.64 -15.93
C GLN A 11 4.12 -22.15 -16.05
N ARG A 12 2.90 -22.61 -15.74
CA ARG A 12 2.51 -24.02 -15.96
C ARG A 12 2.61 -24.43 -17.42
N GLY A 13 2.08 -23.59 -18.32
CA GLY A 13 2.14 -23.85 -19.76
C GLY A 13 3.56 -23.93 -20.31
N ALA A 14 4.50 -23.22 -19.69
CA ALA A 14 5.92 -23.21 -20.05
C ALA A 14 6.76 -24.27 -19.31
N GLY A 15 6.14 -25.17 -18.52
CA GLY A 15 6.86 -26.18 -17.72
C GLY A 15 7.69 -25.62 -16.56
N GLN A 16 7.45 -24.37 -16.15
CA GLN A 16 8.12 -23.74 -15.02
C GLN A 16 7.36 -24.00 -13.71
N PRO A 17 8.06 -24.05 -12.56
CA PRO A 17 7.41 -24.07 -11.26
C PRO A 17 6.45 -22.88 -11.09
N PRO A 18 5.17 -23.09 -10.76
CA PRO A 18 4.21 -22.01 -10.60
C PRO A 18 4.55 -21.13 -9.39
N GLN A 19 4.55 -19.82 -9.57
CA GLN A 19 4.86 -18.87 -8.50
C GLN A 19 3.84 -18.90 -7.36
N LEU A 20 4.33 -18.62 -6.15
CA LEU A 20 3.47 -18.26 -5.02
C LEU A 20 2.97 -16.82 -5.21
N VAL A 21 1.71 -16.58 -4.87
CA VAL A 21 1.08 -15.27 -4.99
C VAL A 21 0.80 -14.74 -3.59
N LEU A 22 1.47 -13.64 -3.24
CA LEU A 22 1.16 -12.85 -2.06
C LEU A 22 0.56 -11.52 -2.51
N THR A 23 -0.52 -11.11 -1.85
CA THR A 23 -1.16 -9.81 -2.07
C THR A 23 -1.27 -9.06 -0.77
N VAL A 24 -0.96 -7.77 -0.82
CA VAL A 24 -1.11 -6.83 0.31
C VAL A 24 -2.22 -5.83 -0.01
N PRO A 25 -2.88 -5.26 0.99
CA PRO A 25 -3.87 -4.20 0.78
C PRO A 25 -3.22 -2.96 0.16
N LEU A 26 -4.04 -2.17 -0.55
CA LEU A 26 -3.61 -0.87 -1.06
C LEU A 26 -3.82 0.18 0.02
N LEU A 27 -2.78 0.95 0.32
CA LEU A 27 -2.89 2.09 1.22
C LEU A 27 -3.80 3.15 0.59
N ILE A 28 -4.77 3.63 1.37
CA ILE A 28 -5.64 4.76 0.98
C ILE A 28 -4.86 6.06 1.12
N GLY A 29 -4.98 6.97 0.16
CA GLY A 29 -4.26 8.23 0.17
C GLY A 29 -4.79 9.23 1.20
N THR A 30 -4.17 10.40 1.24
CA THR A 30 -4.53 11.50 2.15
C THR A 30 -5.93 12.07 1.92
N ASP A 31 -6.59 11.70 0.83
CA ASP A 31 -7.97 12.09 0.49
C ASP A 31 -9.03 11.23 1.21
N GLY A 32 -8.63 10.12 1.85
CA GLY A 32 -9.52 9.30 2.65
C GLY A 32 -10.38 8.29 1.88
N LYS A 33 -10.32 8.29 0.55
CA LYS A 33 -11.30 7.59 -0.30
C LYS A 33 -10.67 6.68 -1.34
N THR A 34 -9.64 7.16 -2.02
CA THR A 34 -9.04 6.45 -3.13
C THR A 34 -7.68 5.89 -2.75
N LYS A 35 -7.24 4.82 -3.45
CA LYS A 35 -5.88 4.30 -3.27
C LYS A 35 -4.85 5.43 -3.43
N MET A 36 -3.76 5.37 -2.70
CA MET A 36 -2.68 6.35 -2.84
C MET A 36 -2.14 6.34 -4.28
N SER A 37 -2.04 7.51 -4.91
CA SER A 37 -1.56 7.66 -6.28
C SER A 37 -0.95 9.02 -6.54
N LYS A 38 0.17 9.03 -7.27
CA LYS A 38 0.81 10.26 -7.76
C LYS A 38 -0.12 11.08 -8.66
N SER A 39 -0.86 10.42 -9.55
CA SER A 39 -1.77 11.09 -10.49
C SER A 39 -2.99 11.72 -9.83
N MET A 40 -3.39 11.21 -8.65
CA MET A 40 -4.54 11.73 -7.89
C MET A 40 -4.11 12.76 -6.84
N GLY A 41 -2.81 13.03 -6.70
CA GLY A 41 -2.28 14.03 -5.78
C GLY A 41 -2.46 13.68 -4.29
N ASN A 42 -2.88 12.46 -3.95
CA ASN A 42 -3.18 12.02 -2.58
C ASN A 42 -2.04 11.18 -1.96
N TYR A 43 -0.80 11.40 -2.41
CA TYR A 43 0.35 10.58 -2.05
C TYR A 43 1.37 11.31 -1.17
N ILE A 44 2.12 10.50 -0.42
CA ILE A 44 3.26 10.92 0.39
C ILE A 44 4.49 10.28 -0.26
N GLY A 45 5.36 11.09 -0.86
CA GLY A 45 6.56 10.61 -1.53
C GLY A 45 7.65 10.24 -0.53
N VAL A 46 8.27 9.08 -0.72
CA VAL A 46 9.35 8.58 0.15
C VAL A 46 10.65 9.39 0.07
N THR A 47 10.78 10.25 -0.94
CA THR A 47 11.94 11.14 -1.15
C THR A 47 11.60 12.62 -0.97
N GLU A 48 10.43 12.93 -0.38
CA GLU A 48 10.06 14.31 -0.08
C GLU A 48 10.88 14.86 1.11
N PRO A 49 11.05 16.19 1.22
CA PRO A 49 11.64 16.78 2.40
C PRO A 49 10.93 16.32 3.70
N PRO A 50 11.65 16.10 4.81
CA PRO A 50 11.04 15.61 6.06
C PRO A 50 9.85 16.45 6.55
N SER A 51 9.91 17.77 6.39
CA SER A 51 8.82 18.69 6.72
C SER A 51 7.57 18.49 5.87
N GLU A 52 7.72 18.17 4.59
CA GLU A 52 6.60 17.89 3.68
C GLU A 52 5.97 16.53 4.00
N MET A 53 6.78 15.49 4.20
CA MET A 53 6.30 14.17 4.61
C MET A 53 5.50 14.26 5.91
N PHE A 54 6.05 14.93 6.92
CA PHE A 54 5.37 15.14 8.20
C PHE A 54 4.05 15.89 8.02
N GLY A 55 4.06 17.00 7.27
CA GLY A 55 2.86 17.80 7.02
C GLY A 55 1.75 17.02 6.30
N LYS A 56 2.11 16.10 5.40
CA LYS A 56 1.15 15.23 4.72
C LYS A 56 0.62 14.11 5.60
N LEU A 57 1.46 13.48 6.42
CA LEU A 57 1.04 12.45 7.38
C LEU A 57 0.02 13.01 8.39
N MET A 58 0.22 14.24 8.85
CA MET A 58 -0.72 14.91 9.77
C MET A 58 -2.08 15.25 9.14
N ARG A 59 -2.24 15.07 7.83
CA ARG A 59 -3.52 15.29 7.11
C ARG A 59 -4.27 13.99 6.83
N VAL A 60 -3.73 12.84 7.24
CA VAL A 60 -4.40 11.55 7.08
C VAL A 60 -5.65 11.53 7.96
N PRO A 61 -6.84 11.22 7.40
CA PRO A 61 -8.08 11.14 8.18
C PRO A 61 -8.02 10.08 9.29
N ASP A 62 -8.55 10.39 10.47
CA ASP A 62 -8.57 9.51 11.65
C ASP A 62 -9.04 8.07 11.37
N PRO A 63 -10.09 7.82 10.55
CA PRO A 63 -10.53 6.46 10.26
C PRO A 63 -9.47 5.59 9.56
N LEU A 64 -8.43 6.19 8.96
CA LEU A 64 -7.35 5.49 8.28
C LEU A 64 -6.14 5.22 9.18
N LEU A 65 -6.07 5.80 10.39
CA LEU A 65 -4.89 5.70 11.24
C LEU A 65 -4.52 4.25 11.56
N ALA A 66 -5.51 3.41 11.90
CA ALA A 66 -5.28 1.99 12.18
C ALA A 66 -4.64 1.25 10.99
N ASP A 67 -5.11 1.51 9.77
CA ASP A 67 -4.51 0.92 8.56
C ASP A 67 -3.11 1.50 8.28
N TYR A 68 -2.87 2.78 8.54
CA TYR A 68 -1.55 3.39 8.39
C TYR A 68 -0.54 2.79 9.39
N PHE A 69 -0.92 2.62 10.66
CA PHE A 69 -0.07 1.95 11.65
C PHE A 69 0.22 0.51 11.23
N ARG A 70 -0.81 -0.27 10.90
CA ARG A 70 -0.67 -1.68 10.51
C ARG A 70 0.15 -1.90 9.25
N LEU A 71 0.14 -0.96 8.30
CA LEU A 71 0.79 -1.13 6.99
C LEU A 71 2.15 -0.44 6.88
N LEU A 72 2.44 0.55 7.71
CA LEU A 72 3.66 1.38 7.60
C LEU A 72 4.54 1.35 8.83
N THR A 73 4.13 0.67 9.91
CA THR A 73 4.90 0.54 11.14
C THR A 73 4.88 -0.90 11.64
N ASP A 74 5.82 -1.23 12.52
CA ASP A 74 5.87 -2.51 13.22
C ASP A 74 5.25 -2.43 14.63
N VAL A 75 4.46 -1.38 14.91
CA VAL A 75 3.79 -1.20 16.22
C VAL A 75 2.71 -2.28 16.36
N PRO A 76 2.67 -3.03 17.48
CA PRO A 76 1.63 -4.02 17.72
C PRO A 76 0.24 -3.38 17.78
N GLU A 77 -0.79 -4.08 17.29
CA GLU A 77 -2.19 -3.60 17.34
C GLU A 77 -2.69 -3.32 18.77
N ALA A 78 -2.09 -3.91 19.79
CA ALA A 78 -2.44 -3.63 21.18
C ALA A 78 -1.96 -2.26 21.68
N GLU A 79 -1.08 -1.59 20.93
CA GLU A 79 -0.44 -0.33 21.30
C GLU A 79 -1.01 0.90 20.57
N PHE A 80 -2.01 0.74 19.68
CA PHE A 80 -2.67 1.84 18.99
C PHE A 80 -4.19 1.69 18.86
#